data_AF-A0A2S9FRU5-F1
#
_entry.id   AF-A0A2S9FRU5-F1
#
_cell.length_a   1.000
_cell.length_b   1.000
_cell.length_c   1.000
_cell.angle_alpha   90.00
_cell.angle_beta   90.00
_cell.angle_gamma   90.00
#
_symmetry.space_group_name_H-M   'P 1'
#
loop_
_entity.id
_entity.type
_entity.pdbx_description
1 polymer ?
#
loop_
_entity_poly.entity_id
_entity_poly.type
_entity_poly.pdbx_seq_one_letter_code
_entity_poly.pdbx_strand_id
1 'polypeptide(L)'
;LVLEGVADRVAALVAELGDDAQVGFHGHENLGLGVANSIEAVRAGAKQIDGSCRRFGAGAGNAPVEALIGVFDKIGVKTGIDFFEIADAAEEVV
;
A
#
# COMPACT_ATOMS: atom_id res chain seq x y z
N LEU A 1 12.18 5.03 0.35
CA LEU A 1 11.69 5.84 -0.79
C LEU A 1 10.75 6.89 -0.24
N VAL A 2 10.68 8.06 -0.88
CA VAL A 2 9.82 9.18 -0.48
C VAL A 2 8.99 9.57 -1.70
N LEU A 3 7.67 9.42 -1.59
CA LEU A 3 6.64 9.93 -2.48
C LEU A 3 6.97 9.79 -3.98
N GLU A 4 7.40 10.87 -4.64
CA GLU A 4 7.74 10.88 -6.07
C GLU A 4 8.74 9.79 -6.47
N GLY A 5 9.67 9.45 -5.57
CA GLY A 5 10.63 8.37 -5.83
C GLY A 5 9.97 6.99 -5.95
N VAL A 6 8.78 6.79 -5.38
CA VAL A 6 7.95 5.61 -5.60
C VAL A 6 7.22 5.71 -6.93
N ALA A 7 6.57 6.84 -7.19
CA ALA A 7 5.82 7.07 -8.43
C ALA A 7 6.70 6.85 -9.66
N ASP A 8 7.91 7.43 -9.68
CA ASP A 8 8.85 7.33 -10.80
C ASP A 8 9.24 5.87 -11.11
N ARG A 9 9.50 5.08 -10.06
CA ARG A 9 9.92 3.68 -10.20
C ARG A 9 8.75 2.80 -10.65
N VAL A 10 7.58 2.99 -10.06
CA VAL A 10 6.38 2.23 -10.43
C VAL A 10 5.99 2.56 -11.87
N ALA A 11 5.96 3.84 -12.26
CA ALA A 11 5.63 4.26 -13.61
C ALA A 11 6.62 3.67 -14.65
N ALA A 12 7.92 3.63 -14.33
CA ALA A 12 8.92 3.01 -15.20
C ALA A 12 8.67 1.51 -15.40
N LEU A 13 8.34 0.77 -14.32
CA LEU A 13 8.01 -0.65 -14.43
C LEU A 13 6.70 -0.89 -15.19
N VAL A 14 5.67 -0.07 -14.95
CA VAL A 14 4.40 -0.17 -15.67
C VAL A 14 4.59 0.09 -17.17
N ALA A 15 5.43 1.07 -17.53
CA ALA A 15 5.73 1.38 -18.92
C ALA A 15 6.50 0.26 -19.64
N GLU A 16 7.43 -0.41 -18.94
CA GLU A 16 8.21 -1.52 -19.48
C GLU A 16 7.39 -2.80 -19.61
N LEU A 17 6.61 -3.14 -18.59
CA LEU A 17 5.89 -4.41 -18.52
C LEU A 17 4.54 -4.39 -19.26
N GLY A 18 3.91 -3.22 -19.40
CA GLY A 18 2.59 -3.10 -20.02
C GLY A 18 1.57 -4.06 -19.41
N ASP A 19 0.98 -4.92 -20.24
CA ASP A 19 0.00 -5.93 -19.84
C ASP A 19 0.61 -7.32 -19.57
N ASP A 20 1.92 -7.50 -19.76
CA ASP A 20 2.58 -8.80 -19.57
C ASP A 20 2.62 -9.21 -18.09
N ALA A 21 2.67 -8.23 -17.19
CA ALA A 21 2.67 -8.47 -15.75
C ALA A 21 2.12 -7.26 -14.97
N GLN A 22 1.59 -7.53 -13.77
CA GLN A 22 1.20 -6.49 -12.83
C GLN A 22 2.41 -5.96 -12.06
N VAL A 23 2.38 -4.67 -11.72
CA VAL A 23 3.36 -4.03 -10.83
C VAL A 23 2.80 -3.94 -9.42
N GLY A 24 3.62 -4.33 -8.45
CA GLY A 24 3.32 -4.21 -7.02
C GLY A 24 4.20 -3.19 -6.31
N PHE A 25 3.79 -2.79 -5.10
CA PHE A 25 4.60 -1.98 -4.20
C PHE A 25 4.51 -2.48 -2.75
N HIS A 26 5.67 -2.62 -2.10
CA HIS A 26 5.81 -2.99 -0.69
C HIS A 26 6.56 -1.87 0.06
N GLY A 27 5.87 -1.23 1.00
CA GLY A 27 6.39 -0.12 1.78
C GLY A 27 6.64 -0.47 3.24
N HIS A 28 7.77 0.01 3.78
CA HIS A 28 8.06 0.00 5.22
C HIS A 28 7.80 1.37 5.87
N GLU A 29 7.52 1.35 7.17
CA GLU A 29 7.16 2.51 8.00
C GLU A 29 8.37 3.23 8.62
N ASN A 30 9.60 2.94 8.18
CA ASN A 30 10.83 3.50 8.77
C ASN A 30 10.86 5.04 8.79
N LEU A 31 10.13 5.69 7.89
CA LEU A 31 9.97 7.14 7.82
C LEU A 31 8.51 7.60 8.07
N GLY A 32 7.61 6.69 8.46
CA GLY A 32 6.18 6.98 8.60
C GLY A 32 5.45 7.23 7.27
N LEU A 33 5.99 6.71 6.16
CA LEU A 33 5.52 6.99 4.80
C LEU A 33 4.93 5.77 4.09
N GLY A 34 4.71 4.62 4.76
CA GLY A 34 4.29 3.40 4.08
C GLY A 34 2.94 3.56 3.35
N VAL A 35 1.95 4.13 4.04
CA VAL A 35 0.64 4.44 3.44
C VAL A 35 0.75 5.48 2.32
N ALA A 36 1.45 6.60 2.54
CA ALA A 36 1.57 7.67 1.55
C ALA A 36 2.28 7.20 0.27
N ASN A 37 3.35 6.43 0.41
CA ASN A 37 4.05 5.82 -0.71
C ASN A 37 3.18 4.81 -1.47
N SER A 38 2.29 4.09 -0.77
CA SER A 38 1.35 3.16 -1.41
C SER A 38 0.31 3.89 -2.25
N ILE A 39 -0.14 5.07 -1.83
CA ILE A 39 -1.02 5.94 -2.65
C ILE A 39 -0.31 6.34 -3.93
N GLU A 40 0.95 6.79 -3.84
CA GLU A 40 1.74 7.19 -5.00
C GLU A 40 2.00 6.01 -5.95
N ALA A 41 2.24 4.81 -5.42
CA ALA A 41 2.33 3.60 -6.23
C ALA A 41 1.05 3.30 -7.00
N VAL A 42 -0.12 3.33 -6.34
CA VAL A 42 -1.42 3.09 -7.01
C VAL A 42 -1.67 4.12 -8.10
N ARG A 43 -1.38 5.40 -7.84
CA ARG A 43 -1.52 6.48 -8.83
C ARG A 43 -0.61 6.29 -10.04
N ALA A 44 0.58 5.74 -9.84
CA ALA A 44 1.53 5.41 -10.89
C ALA A 44 1.21 4.11 -11.64
N GLY A 45 0.16 3.39 -11.26
CA GLY A 45 -0.36 2.22 -11.97
C GLY A 45 -0.14 0.88 -11.28
N ALA A 46 0.44 0.83 -10.09
CA ALA A 46 0.55 -0.42 -9.33
C ALA A 46 -0.84 -1.02 -9.07
N LYS A 47 -0.92 -2.35 -9.18
CA LYS A 47 -2.16 -3.14 -8.99
C LYS A 47 -2.12 -4.03 -7.75
N GLN A 48 -0.95 -4.16 -7.12
CA GLN A 48 -0.76 -4.93 -5.90
C GLN A 48 -0.07 -4.03 -4.86
N ILE A 49 -0.58 -4.02 -3.64
CA ILE A 49 -0.01 -3.25 -2.53
C ILE A 49 0.08 -4.18 -1.32
N ASP A 50 1.28 -4.27 -0.75
CA ASP A 50 1.54 -5.09 0.43
C ASP A 50 1.43 -4.26 1.71
N GLY A 51 0.98 -4.93 2.78
CA GLY A 51 0.90 -4.39 4.12
C GLY A 51 0.74 -5.50 5.15
N SER A 52 0.70 -5.13 6.43
CA SER A 52 0.35 -6.04 7.51
C SER A 52 -0.52 -5.35 8.57
N CYS A 53 -1.35 -6.12 9.28
CA CYS A 53 -2.14 -5.58 10.39
C CYS A 53 -1.20 -5.06 11.49
N ARG A 54 -1.55 -3.92 12.09
CA ARG A 54 -0.77 -3.28 13.17
C ARG A 54 0.71 -3.05 12.80
N ARG A 55 1.00 -2.87 11.51
CA ARG A 55 2.36 -2.67 10.96
C ARG A 55 3.31 -3.84 11.20
N PHE A 56 2.83 -5.03 11.56
CA PHE A 56 3.70 -6.15 11.94
C PHE A 56 4.72 -6.49 10.83
N GLY A 57 6.01 -6.30 11.11
CA GLY A 57 7.06 -6.46 10.11
C GLY A 57 8.42 -5.96 10.57
N ALA A 58 9.42 -6.03 9.69
CA ALA A 58 10.79 -5.61 10.00
C ALA A 58 10.92 -4.09 10.20
N GLY A 59 11.85 -3.68 11.07
CA GLY A 59 12.12 -2.26 11.35
C GLY A 59 10.96 -1.59 12.08
N ALA A 60 10.54 -0.43 11.60
CA ALA A 60 9.35 0.26 12.12
C ALA A 60 8.02 -0.36 11.65
N GLY A 61 8.09 -1.45 10.87
CA GLY A 61 6.94 -2.19 10.39
C GLY A 61 6.64 -2.00 8.89
N ASN A 62 5.58 -2.65 8.43
CA ASN A 62 5.02 -2.47 7.08
C ASN A 62 3.88 -1.45 7.11
N ALA A 63 3.38 -1.05 5.94
CA ALA A 63 2.16 -0.25 5.84
C ALA A 63 1.00 -0.94 6.60
N PRO A 64 0.36 -0.26 7.57
CA PRO A 64 -0.77 -0.83 8.33
C PRO A 64 -1.98 -1.00 7.41
N VAL A 65 -2.44 -2.25 7.24
CA VAL A 65 -3.56 -2.55 6.32
C VAL A 65 -4.82 -1.81 6.75
N GLU A 66 -5.14 -1.80 8.04
CA GLU A 66 -6.32 -1.15 8.59
C GLU A 66 -6.38 0.36 8.25
N ALA A 67 -5.24 1.05 8.29
CA ALA A 67 -5.18 2.46 7.89
C ALA A 67 -5.15 2.63 6.36
N LEU A 68 -4.44 1.74 5.65
CA LEU A 68 -4.34 1.76 4.20
C LEU A 68 -5.71 1.61 3.53
N ILE A 69 -6.53 0.65 3.99
CA ILE A 69 -7.89 0.43 3.49
C ILE A 69 -8.76 1.66 3.75
N GLY A 70 -8.71 2.22 4.96
CA GLY A 70 -9.45 3.45 5.28
C GLY A 70 -9.08 4.62 4.37
N VAL A 71 -7.80 4.77 4.02
CA VAL A 71 -7.35 5.80 3.07
C VAL A 71 -7.81 5.49 1.64
N PHE A 72 -7.69 4.24 1.19
CA PHE A 72 -8.11 3.81 -0.14
C PHE A 72 -9.61 4.02 -0.37
N ASP A 73 -10.45 3.74 0.61
CA ASP A 73 -11.89 4.04 0.57
C ASP A 73 -12.13 5.55 0.37
N LYS A 74 -11.41 6.41 1.10
CA LYS A 74 -11.56 7.87 1.00
C LYS A 74 -11.16 8.42 -0.36
N ILE A 75 -10.23 7.78 -1.07
CA ILE A 75 -9.75 8.21 -2.38
C ILE A 75 -10.36 7.40 -3.55
N GLY A 76 -11.31 6.50 -3.27
CA GLY A 76 -12.04 5.73 -4.28
C GLY A 76 -11.27 4.56 -4.91
N VAL A 77 -10.24 4.06 -4.23
CA VAL A 77 -9.49 2.86 -4.65
C VAL A 77 -10.22 1.62 -4.13
N LYS A 78 -10.70 0.77 -5.04
CA LYS A 78 -11.38 -0.47 -4.67
C LYS A 78 -10.38 -1.55 -4.28
N THR A 79 -10.51 -2.07 -3.06
CA THR A 79 -9.65 -3.13 -2.50
C THR A 79 -10.37 -4.47 -2.37
N GLY A 80 -11.69 -4.44 -2.21
CA GLY A 80 -12.50 -5.61 -1.89
C GLY A 80 -12.42 -6.04 -0.41
N ILE A 81 -11.82 -5.21 0.45
CA ILE A 81 -11.69 -5.45 1.88
C ILE A 81 -12.71 -4.56 2.61
N ASP A 82 -13.48 -5.14 3.53
CA ASP A 82 -14.36 -4.37 4.40
C ASP A 82 -13.53 -3.63 5.47
N PHE A 83 -13.73 -2.31 5.56
CA PHE A 83 -12.97 -1.45 6.46
C PHE A 83 -13.18 -1.79 7.93
N PHE A 84 -14.40 -2.13 8.34
CA PHE A 84 -14.68 -2.44 9.74
C PHE A 84 -14.14 -3.82 10.10
N GLU A 85 -14.29 -4.83 9.23
CA GLU A 85 -13.74 -6.16 9.50
C GLU A 85 -12.21 -6.15 9.64
N ILE A 86 -11.49 -5.38 8.81
CA ILE A 86 -10.02 -5.30 8.92
C ILE A 86 -9.57 -4.49 10.13
N ALA A 87 -10.33 -3.46 10.53
CA ALA A 87 -10.06 -2.72 11.76
C ALA A 87 -10.27 -3.61 13.00
N ASP A 88 -11.35 -4.38 13.04
CA ASP A 88 -11.64 -5.33 14.11
C ASP A 88 -10.59 -6.45 14.16
N ALA A 89 -10.19 -7.00 13.02
CA ALA A 89 -9.14 -8.02 12.95
C ALA A 89 -7.79 -7.49 13.44
N ALA A 90 -7.45 -6.24 13.08
CA ALA A 90 -6.25 -5.60 13.58
C ALA A 90 -6.33 -5.40 15.10
N GLU A 91 -7.48 -5.03 15.67
CA GLU A 91 -7.58 -4.73 17.10
C GLU A 91 -7.67 -5.97 18.00
N GLU A 92 -8.48 -6.95 17.60
CA GLU A 92 -8.94 -8.03 18.49
C GLU A 92 -8.27 -9.38 18.23
N VAL A 93 -7.56 -9.55 17.10
CA VAL A 93 -6.98 -10.85 16.71
C VAL A 93 -5.46 -10.84 16.71
N VAL A 94 -4.86 -9.85 16.03
CA VAL A 94 -3.40 -9.72 15.86
C VAL A 94 -2.78 -9.00 17.04
#